data_AF-A0A0A1ZAJ2-F1
#
_entry.id   AF-A0A0A1ZAJ2-F1
#
_cell.length_a   1.000
_cell.length_b   1.000
_cell.length_c   1.000
_cell.angle_alpha   90.00
_cell.angle_beta   90.00
_cell.angle_gamma   90.00
#
_symmetry.space_group_name_H-M   'P 1'
#
loop_
_entity.id
_entity.type
_entity.pdbx_description
1 polymer ?
#
loop_
_entity_poly.entity_id
_entity_poly.type
_entity_poly.pdbx_seq_one_letter_code
_entity_poly.pdbx_strand_id
1 'polypeptide(L)'
;MTNEPTAVQIIHNTEGKPAFVVIPYEHYLAQQKDPNLIPHAVVSRLVDGATPIRAWREHLSLTQEEVAKRLGISQSAFAQQESVNKPRRATREKIARAFGINASQLEL
;
A
#
# COMPACT_ATOMS: atom_id res chain seq x y z
N MET A 1 -25.16 4.57 29.78
CA MET A 1 -23.89 5.29 29.56
C MET A 1 -22.78 4.44 30.15
N THR A 2 -22.15 3.59 29.35
CA THR A 2 -21.03 2.73 29.80
C THR A 2 -19.75 3.29 29.22
N ASN A 3 -18.89 3.80 30.10
CA ASN A 3 -17.59 4.39 29.80
C ASN A 3 -16.72 3.43 29.00
N GLU A 4 -16.38 3.79 27.77
CA GLU A 4 -15.24 3.22 27.04
C GLU A 4 -13.93 3.71 27.68
N PRO A 5 -12.96 2.85 27.99
CA PRO A 5 -11.59 3.30 28.20
C PRO A 5 -10.93 3.47 26.83
N THR A 6 -11.01 4.68 26.28
CA THR A 6 -10.48 5.11 24.97
C THR A 6 -8.95 5.22 24.92
N ALA A 7 -8.19 4.75 25.90
CA ALA A 7 -6.78 5.12 26.04
C ALA A 7 -5.85 3.95 25.72
N VAL A 8 -5.12 4.07 24.61
CA VAL A 8 -3.85 3.37 24.40
C VAL A 8 -3.00 3.52 25.67
N GLN A 9 -2.56 2.39 26.25
CA GLN A 9 -1.78 2.41 27.49
C GLN A 9 -0.28 2.39 27.18
N ILE A 10 0.48 3.30 27.78
CA ILE A 10 1.95 3.34 27.66
C ILE A 10 2.56 2.80 28.95
N ILE A 11 3.33 1.73 28.84
CA ILE A 11 4.09 1.14 29.94
C ILE A 11 5.51 1.70 29.88
N HIS A 12 5.97 2.34 30.94
CA HIS A 12 7.29 2.95 31.02
C HIS A 12 8.32 1.98 31.65
N ASN A 13 9.59 2.09 31.26
CA ASN A 13 10.69 1.38 31.91
C ASN A 13 11.05 2.03 33.27
N THR A 14 12.07 1.49 33.93
CA THR A 14 12.58 2.00 35.22
C THR A 14 13.16 3.41 35.16
N GLU A 15 13.50 3.91 33.97
CA GLU A 15 13.96 5.29 33.75
C GLU A 15 12.79 6.25 33.44
N GLY A 16 11.55 5.76 33.45
CA GLY A 16 10.37 6.55 33.11
C GLY A 16 10.19 6.81 31.60
N LYS A 17 10.91 6.10 30.73
CA LYS A 17 10.76 6.20 29.26
C LYS A 17 9.74 5.17 28.75
N PRO A 18 8.92 5.49 27.73
CA PRO A 18 8.02 4.52 27.11
C PRO A 18 8.77 3.27 26.66
N ALA A 19 8.33 2.10 27.15
CA ALA A 19 8.93 0.80 26.84
C ALA A 19 7.97 -0.06 26.01
N PHE A 20 6.67 -0.05 26.35
CA PHE A 20 5.64 -0.77 25.62
C PHE A 20 4.40 0.10 25.44
N VAL A 21 3.62 -0.24 24.42
CA VAL A 21 2.31 0.35 24.15
C VAL A 21 1.31 -0.79 24.01
N VAL A 22 0.24 -0.75 24.80
CA VAL A 22 -0.87 -1.69 24.72
C VAL A 22 -2.01 -1.02 23.96
N ILE A 23 -2.37 -1.61 22.84
CA ILE A 23 -3.46 -1.15 21.97
C ILE A 23 -4.61 -2.15 22.15
N PRO A 24 -5.82 -1.71 22.52
CA PRO A 24 -6.98 -2.59 22.55
C PRO A 24 -7.17 -3.26 21.18
N TYR A 25 -7.52 -4.55 21.19
CA TYR A 25 -7.49 -5.36 19.97
C TYR A 25 -8.41 -4.83 18.86
N GLU A 26 -9.57 -4.28 19.21
CA GLU A 26 -10.48 -3.66 18.25
C GLU A 26 -9.87 -2.45 17.54
N HIS A 27 -9.07 -1.65 18.24
CA HIS A 27 -8.35 -0.51 17.65
C HIS A 27 -7.21 -0.98 16.75
N TYR A 28 -6.49 -2.03 17.14
CA TYR A 28 -5.48 -2.66 16.28
C TYR A 28 -6.10 -3.18 14.98
N LEU A 29 -7.25 -3.86 15.06
CA LEU A 29 -7.99 -4.34 13.90
C LEU A 29 -8.52 -3.20 13.02
N ALA A 30 -8.99 -2.11 13.62
CA ALA A 30 -9.44 -0.94 12.88
C ALA A 30 -8.29 -0.30 12.09
N GLN A 31 -7.08 -0.24 12.65
CA GLN A 31 -5.89 0.26 11.95
C GLN A 31 -5.52 -0.61 10.75
N GLN A 32 -5.70 -1.94 10.83
CA GLN A 32 -5.42 -2.83 9.69
C GLN A 32 -6.40 -2.67 8.51
N LYS A 33 -7.54 -2.00 8.72
CA LYS A 33 -8.55 -1.79 7.66
C LYS A 33 -8.35 -0.49 6.88
N ASP A 34 -7.27 0.27 7.13
CA ASP A 34 -6.99 1.48 6.35
C ASP A 34 -6.67 1.09 4.89
N PRO A 35 -7.51 1.49 3.91
CA PRO A 35 -7.34 1.12 2.51
C PRO A 35 -6.09 1.73 1.86
N ASN A 36 -5.42 2.68 2.54
CA ASN A 36 -4.21 3.32 2.04
C ASN A 36 -2.92 2.62 2.50
N LEU A 37 -3.02 1.56 3.32
CA LEU A 37 -1.85 0.80 3.74
C LEU A 37 -1.15 0.15 2.54
N ILE A 38 0.18 0.15 2.60
CA ILE A 38 1.01 -0.46 1.57
C ILE A 38 1.57 -1.76 2.15
N PRO A 39 1.27 -2.91 1.53
CA PRO A 39 1.77 -4.20 1.99
C PRO A 39 3.29 -4.22 2.04
N HIS A 40 3.86 -4.82 3.09
CA HIS A 40 5.33 -4.94 3.23
C HIS A 40 5.98 -5.61 2.01
N ALA A 41 5.29 -6.57 1.37
CA ALA A 41 5.77 -7.23 0.16
C ALA A 41 5.90 -6.28 -1.06
N VAL A 42 5.11 -5.20 -1.12
CA VAL A 42 5.27 -4.14 -2.12
C VAL A 42 6.50 -3.31 -1.78
N VAL A 43 6.66 -2.92 -0.51
CA VAL A 43 7.81 -2.13 -0.04
C VAL A 43 9.13 -2.86 -0.27
N SER A 44 9.21 -4.16 0.04
CA SER A 44 10.41 -4.97 -0.22
C SER A 44 10.81 -4.92 -1.69
N ARG A 45 9.87 -5.09 -2.61
CA ARG A 45 10.15 -5.04 -4.05
C ARG A 45 10.66 -3.68 -4.51
N LEU A 46 10.15 -2.59 -3.93
CA LEU A 46 10.63 -1.23 -4.22
C LEU A 46 12.09 -1.06 -3.78
N VAL A 47 12.44 -1.56 -2.59
CA VAL A 47 13.82 -1.56 -2.08
C VAL A 47 14.73 -2.39 -2.98
N ASP A 48 14.22 -3.50 -3.54
CA ASP A 48 14.92 -4.34 -4.51
C ASP A 48 14.99 -3.73 -5.93
N GLY A 49 14.47 -2.51 -6.13
CA GLY A 49 14.58 -1.75 -7.37
C GLY A 49 13.41 -1.91 -8.35
N ALA A 50 12.31 -2.56 -7.94
CA ALA A 50 11.09 -2.58 -8.75
C ALA A 50 10.44 -1.18 -8.80
N THR A 51 9.81 -0.86 -9.93
CA THR A 51 8.96 0.34 -10.03
C THR A 51 7.70 0.17 -9.18
N PRO A 52 7.04 1.27 -8.74
CA PRO A 52 5.78 1.17 -7.99
C PRO A 52 4.70 0.38 -8.71
N ILE A 53 4.57 0.56 -10.03
CA ILE A 53 3.60 -0.17 -10.85
C ILE A 53 3.91 -1.67 -10.85
N ARG A 54 5.19 -2.04 -11.02
CA ARG A 54 5.62 -3.44 -11.02
C ARG A 54 5.43 -4.11 -9.68
N ALA A 55 5.83 -3.44 -8.60
CA ALA A 55 5.72 -3.96 -7.25
C ALA A 55 4.27 -4.30 -6.89
N TRP A 56 3.33 -3.39 -7.21
CA TRP A 56 1.90 -3.63 -7.01
C TRP A 56 1.34 -4.71 -7.93
N ARG A 57 1.72 -4.71 -9.22
CA ARG A 57 1.26 -5.74 -10.17
C ARG A 57 1.63 -7.14 -9.68
N GLU A 58 2.88 -7.35 -9.27
CA GLU A 58 3.35 -8.63 -8.77
C GLU A 58 2.73 -9.01 -7.42
N HIS A 59 2.51 -8.04 -6.53
CA HIS A 59 1.81 -8.29 -5.27
C HIS A 59 0.36 -8.76 -5.50
N LEU A 60 -0.32 -8.18 -6.48
CA LEU A 60 -1.67 -8.57 -6.89
C LEU A 60 -1.70 -9.81 -7.80
N SER A 61 -0.55 -10.44 -8.05
CA SER A 61 -0.41 -11.61 -8.93
C SER A 61 -0.96 -11.40 -10.34
N LEU A 62 -0.83 -10.19 -10.87
CA LEU A 62 -1.30 -9.83 -12.22
C LEU A 62 -0.16 -9.95 -13.23
N THR A 63 -0.48 -10.40 -14.44
CA THR A 63 0.42 -10.35 -15.60
C THR A 63 0.33 -8.99 -16.30
N GLN A 64 1.36 -8.64 -17.09
CA GLN A 64 1.31 -7.41 -17.90
C GLN A 64 0.13 -7.41 -18.88
N GLU A 65 -0.22 -8.57 -19.42
CA GLU A 65 -1.32 -8.74 -20.38
C GLU A 65 -2.67 -8.49 -19.72
N GLU A 66 -2.92 -9.02 -18.52
CA GLU A 66 -4.16 -8.78 -17.79
C GLU A 66 -4.36 -7.30 -17.47
N VAL A 67 -3.30 -6.61 -17.07
CA VAL A 67 -3.38 -5.17 -16.78
C VAL A 67 -3.61 -4.37 -18.06
N ALA A 68 -2.90 -4.71 -19.14
CA ALA A 68 -3.10 -4.08 -20.43
C ALA A 68 -4.55 -4.24 -20.93
N LYS A 69 -5.13 -5.43 -20.77
CA LYS A 69 -6.54 -5.71 -21.08
C LYS A 69 -7.49 -4.86 -20.24
N ARG A 70 -7.25 -4.71 -18.93
CA ARG A 70 -8.04 -3.82 -18.05
C ARG A 70 -7.96 -2.35 -18.47
N LEU A 71 -6.82 -1.94 -19.01
CA LEU A 71 -6.56 -0.57 -19.46
C LEU A 71 -7.01 -0.30 -20.91
N GLY A 72 -7.34 -1.34 -21.68
CA GLY A 72 -7.67 -1.20 -23.11
C GLY A 72 -6.48 -0.79 -23.98
N ILE A 73 -5.27 -1.20 -23.62
CA ILE A 73 -4.03 -0.91 -24.36
C ILE A 73 -3.29 -2.20 -24.73
N SER A 74 -2.26 -2.11 -25.57
CA SER A 74 -1.40 -3.27 -25.86
C SER A 74 -0.52 -3.63 -24.65
N GLN A 75 -0.14 -4.91 -24.55
CA GLN A 75 0.83 -5.38 -23.55
C GLN A 75 2.14 -4.59 -23.62
N SER A 76 2.63 -4.31 -24.83
CA SER A 76 3.86 -3.52 -25.03
C SER A 76 3.74 -2.09 -24.51
N ALA A 77 2.58 -1.44 -24.71
CA ALA A 77 2.32 -0.11 -24.18
C ALA A 77 2.27 -0.12 -22.65
N PHE A 78 1.68 -1.15 -22.04
CA PHE A 78 1.70 -1.30 -20.58
C PHE A 78 3.13 -1.57 -20.06
N ALA A 79 3.91 -2.43 -20.71
CA ALA A 79 5.30 -2.68 -20.32
C ALA A 79 6.15 -1.41 -20.34
N GLN A 80 5.93 -0.51 -21.31
CA GLN A 80 6.56 0.81 -21.34
C GLN A 80 6.09 1.73 -20.21
N GLN A 81 4.81 1.65 -19.81
CA GLN A 81 4.32 2.42 -18.66
C GLN A 81 4.88 1.88 -17.34
N GLU A 82 5.00 0.56 -17.21
CA GLU A 82 5.50 -0.11 -16.01
C GLU A 82 6.98 0.18 -15.74
N SER A 83 7.79 0.39 -16.78
CA SER A 83 9.21 0.72 -16.63
C SER A 83 9.45 2.17 -16.15
N VAL A 84 8.43 3.01 -16.10
CA VAL A 84 8.54 4.40 -15.65
C VAL A 84 8.40 4.47 -14.13
N ASN A 85 9.47 4.90 -13.45
CA ASN A 85 9.47 5.08 -11.98
C ASN A 85 8.47 6.13 -11.50
N LYS A 86 8.33 7.25 -12.22
CA LYS A 86 7.44 8.35 -11.85
C LYS A 86 6.40 8.60 -12.96
N PRO A 87 5.33 7.79 -13.03
CA PRO A 87 4.30 7.95 -14.04
C PRO A 87 3.57 9.29 -13.89
N ARG A 88 3.13 9.88 -15.01
CA ARG A 88 2.28 11.07 -14.99
C ARG A 88 0.99 10.77 -14.22
N ARG A 89 0.45 11.79 -13.54
CA ARG A 89 -0.78 11.68 -12.73
C ARG A 89 -1.91 10.92 -13.43
N ALA A 90 -2.24 11.27 -14.67
CA ALA A 90 -3.32 10.63 -15.43
C ALA A 90 -3.08 9.13 -15.68
N THR A 91 -1.83 8.73 -15.98
CA THR A 91 -1.46 7.32 -16.17
C THR A 91 -1.55 6.57 -14.85
N ARG A 92 -1.01 7.16 -13.78
CA ARG A 92 -1.05 6.60 -12.43
C ARG A 92 -2.48 6.33 -11.96
N GLU A 93 -3.38 7.29 -12.14
CA GLU A 93 -4.80 7.15 -11.78
C GLU A 93 -5.49 6.03 -12.58
N LYS A 94 -5.17 5.87 -13.88
CA LYS A 94 -5.70 4.76 -14.69
C LYS A 94 -5.21 3.40 -14.20
N ILE A 95 -3.91 3.28 -13.92
CA ILE A 95 -3.30 2.04 -13.44
C ILE A 95 -3.82 1.68 -12.04
N ALA A 96 -3.91 2.66 -11.13
CA ALA A 96 -4.45 2.45 -9.79
C ALA A 96 -5.88 1.91 -9.83
N ARG A 97 -6.73 2.46 -10.71
CA ARG A 97 -8.08 1.90 -10.95
C ARG A 97 -8.05 0.48 -11.48
N ALA A 98 -7.14 0.15 -12.40
CA ALA A 98 -7.00 -1.22 -12.91
C ALA A 98 -6.52 -2.22 -11.84
N PHE A 99 -5.80 -1.73 -10.82
CA PHE A 99 -5.33 -2.50 -9.66
C PHE A 99 -6.35 -2.55 -8.52
N GLY A 100 -7.32 -1.65 -8.48
CA GLY A 100 -8.27 -1.53 -7.36
C GLY A 100 -7.64 -0.89 -6.12
N ILE A 101 -6.65 -0.01 -6.30
CA ILE A 101 -5.91 0.67 -5.22
C ILE A 101 -6.04 2.19 -5.34
N ASN A 102 -5.62 2.93 -4.30
CA ASN A 102 -5.52 4.38 -4.36
C ASN A 102 -4.32 4.81 -5.23
N ALA A 103 -4.49 5.87 -6.01
CA ALA A 103 -3.41 6.43 -6.82
C ALA A 103 -2.23 6.95 -5.98
N SER A 104 -2.45 7.34 -4.72
CA SER A 104 -1.38 7.73 -3.78
C SER A 104 -0.41 6.58 -3.48
N GLN A 105 -0.88 5.33 -3.54
CA GLN A 105 -0.06 4.14 -3.29
C GLN A 105 0.95 3.86 -4.42
N LEU A 106 0.89 4.62 -5.52
CA LEU A 106 1.86 4.60 -6.62
C LEU A 106 2.76 5.84 -6.64
N GLU A 107 2.78 6.66 -5.58
CA GLU A 107 3.63 7.87 -5.45
C GLU A 107 4.99 7.64 -4.77
N LEU A 108 5.31 6.38 -4.48
CA LEU A 108 6.48 5.95 -3.72
C LEU A 108 7.82 6.24 -4.43
#